data_AF-A0A7J0DD90-F1
#
_entry.id   AF-A0A7J0DD90-F1
#
_cell.length_a   1.000
_cell.length_b   1.000
_cell.length_c   1.000
_cell.angle_alpha   90.00
_cell.angle_beta   90.00
_cell.angle_gamma   90.00
#
_symmetry.space_group_name_H-M   'P 1'
#
loop_
_entity.id
_entity.type
_entity.pdbx_description
1 polymer ?
#
loop_
_entity_poly.entity_id
_entity_poly.type
_entity_poly.pdbx_seq_one_letter_code
_entity_poly.pdbx_strand_id
1 'polypeptide(L)'
;MDLECQFRALKAAGQIWLFGSETNEDIAYPNDPRVPIKVDDDLRQLFRGIELPRDMLDIEKDLQKNGMKPATNTAKRRAMAQVHGIGLKPKPKKKKHEITKRTKLTNAHLPELFQHLNVPGS
;
A
#
# COMPACT_ATOMS: atom_id res chain seq x y z
N MET A 1 24.58 -34.45 -3.08
CA MET A 1 24.10 -33.28 -3.85
C MET A 1 23.57 -32.30 -2.81
N ASP A 2 24.43 -31.40 -2.37
CA ASP A 2 24.17 -30.56 -1.19
C ASP A 2 23.11 -29.50 -1.49
N LEU A 3 22.18 -29.32 -0.56
CA LEU A 3 21.04 -28.40 -0.71
C LEU A 3 21.51 -26.94 -0.87
N GLU A 4 22.59 -26.57 -0.19
CA GLU A 4 23.28 -25.28 -0.32
C GLU A 4 23.73 -24.97 -1.75
N CYS A 5 24.29 -25.97 -2.45
CA CYS A 5 24.71 -25.81 -3.84
C CYS A 5 23.52 -25.58 -4.77
N GLN A 6 22.36 -26.19 -4.48
CA GLN A 6 21.15 -26.00 -5.27
C GLN A 6 20.60 -24.57 -5.09
N PHE A 7 20.50 -24.07 -3.86
CA PHE A 7 20.06 -22.70 -3.61
C PHE A 7 21.00 -21.67 -4.25
N ARG A 8 22.32 -21.89 -4.17
CA ARG A 8 23.31 -21.02 -4.81
C ARG A 8 23.17 -21.01 -6.34
N ALA A 9 22.91 -22.16 -6.96
CA ALA A 9 22.67 -22.27 -8.40
C ALA A 9 21.37 -21.55 -8.82
N LEU A 10 20.29 -21.69 -8.06
CA LEU A 10 19.01 -21.02 -8.32
C LEU A 10 19.11 -19.50 -8.17
N LYS A 11 19.90 -19.02 -7.20
CA LYS A 11 20.20 -17.58 -7.02
C LYS A 11 21.00 -17.04 -8.21
N ALA A 12 22.03 -17.76 -8.64
CA ALA A 12 22.83 -17.39 -9.81
C ALA A 12 22.02 -17.38 -11.12
N ALA A 13 21.06 -18.30 -11.24
CA ALA A 13 20.09 -18.32 -12.34
C ALA A 13 19.04 -17.20 -12.23
N GLY A 14 19.03 -16.41 -11.15
CA GLY A 14 18.06 -15.34 -10.91
C GLY A 14 16.64 -15.84 -10.69
N GLN A 15 16.45 -17.13 -10.37
CA GLN A 15 15.14 -17.73 -10.15
C GLN A 15 14.62 -17.54 -8.72
N ILE A 16 15.53 -17.30 -7.78
CA ILE A 16 15.21 -17.01 -6.39
C ILE A 16 15.99 -15.80 -5.89
N TRP A 17 15.39 -15.08 -4.96
CA TRP A 17 16.08 -14.12 -4.10
C TRP A 17 16.37 -14.77 -2.78
N LEU A 18 17.64 -14.84 -2.43
CA LEU A 18 18.11 -15.37 -1.15
C LEU A 18 18.49 -14.21 -0.24
N PHE A 19 17.79 -14.07 0.88
CA PHE A 19 18.09 -13.09 1.91
C PHE A 19 18.51 -13.81 3.18
N GLY A 20 19.75 -13.55 3.58
CA GLY A 20 20.33 -14.01 4.83
C GLY A 20 21.14 -12.90 5.46
N SER A 21 21.22 -12.92 6.78
CA SER A 21 22.13 -12.11 7.58
C SER A 21 22.86 -13.09 8.50
N GLU A 22 24.03 -12.72 9.05
CA GLU A 22 24.76 -13.60 9.98
C GLU A 22 23.93 -14.04 11.21
N THR A 23 22.82 -13.35 11.47
CA THR A 23 21.90 -13.58 12.60
C THR A 23 20.59 -14.25 12.23
N ASN A 24 20.27 -14.42 10.95
CA ASN A 24 18.97 -14.96 10.50
C ASN A 24 19.18 -16.13 9.54
N GLU A 25 18.29 -17.13 9.61
CA GLU A 25 18.26 -18.24 8.65
C GLU A 25 18.05 -17.74 7.22
N ASP A 26 18.65 -18.42 6.24
CA ASP A 26 18.57 -18.07 4.82
C ASP A 26 17.14 -18.30 4.28
N ILE A 27 16.44 -17.22 3.92
CA ILE A 27 15.09 -17.27 3.37
C ILE A 27 15.15 -17.09 1.85
N ALA A 28 14.55 -18.04 1.11
CA ALA A 28 14.45 -18.02 -0.34
C ALA A 28 13.05 -17.63 -0.82
N TYR A 29 12.96 -16.58 -1.65
CA TYR A 29 11.75 -16.16 -2.33
C TYR A 29 11.84 -16.45 -3.84
N PRO A 30 10.78 -16.94 -4.50
CA PRO A 30 10.77 -17.11 -5.95
C PRO A 30 10.78 -15.75 -6.65
N ASN A 31 11.62 -15.60 -7.67
CA ASN A 31 11.69 -14.40 -8.49
C ASN A 31 10.71 -14.51 -9.68
N ASP A 32 10.06 -13.39 -10.04
CA ASP A 32 9.19 -13.35 -11.22
C ASP A 32 10.06 -13.20 -12.49
N PRO A 33 10.06 -14.19 -13.41
CA PRO A 33 10.88 -14.14 -14.63
C PRO A 33 10.41 -13.07 -15.63
N ARG A 34 9.25 -12.44 -15.42
CA ARG A 34 8.72 -11.37 -16.28
C ARG A 34 9.47 -10.04 -16.12
N VAL A 35 10.28 -9.90 -15.07
CA VAL A 35 10.96 -8.65 -14.73
C VAL A 35 12.47 -8.87 -14.53
N PRO A 36 13.22 -9.31 -15.57
CA PRO A 36 14.67 -9.38 -15.48
C PRO A 36 15.26 -7.97 -15.62
N ILE A 37 15.36 -7.24 -14.51
CA ILE A 37 16.01 -5.93 -14.47
C ILE A 37 17.49 -6.15 -14.14
N LYS A 38 18.34 -6.09 -15.17
CA LYS A 38 19.80 -6.01 -14.99
C LYS A 38 20.19 -4.55 -14.81
N VAL A 39 20.88 -4.23 -13.73
CA VAL A 39 21.40 -2.89 -13.45
C VAL A 39 22.87 -3.00 -13.10
N ASP A 40 23.71 -2.29 -13.85
CA ASP A 40 25.16 -2.22 -13.60
C ASP A 40 25.46 -1.55 -12.26
N ASP A 41 26.61 -1.88 -11.67
CA ASP A 41 27.05 -1.38 -10.36
C ASP A 41 27.16 0.15 -10.35
N ASP A 42 27.71 0.72 -11.42
CA ASP A 42 27.86 2.17 -11.59
C ASP A 42 26.50 2.88 -11.62
N LEU A 43 25.50 2.28 -12.27
CA LEU A 43 24.12 2.78 -12.29
C LEU A 43 23.48 2.66 -10.91
N ARG A 44 23.72 1.57 -10.18
CA ARG A 44 23.24 1.39 -8.80
C ARG A 44 23.84 2.43 -7.86
N GLN A 45 25.13 2.74 -8.03
CA GLN A 45 25.82 3.75 -7.23
C GLN A 45 25.31 5.16 -7.55
N LEU A 46 25.17 5.49 -8.83
CA LEU A 46 24.63 6.78 -9.26
C LEU A 46 23.22 6.99 -8.70
N PHE A 47 22.34 5.99 -8.79
CA PHE A 47 20.98 6.08 -8.26
C PHE A 47 20.95 6.35 -6.75
N ARG A 48 21.86 5.74 -5.98
CA ARG A 48 21.98 5.98 -4.54
C ARG A 48 22.54 7.35 -4.18
N GLY A 49 23.33 7.96 -5.08
CA GLY A 49 23.90 9.29 -4.90
C GLY A 49 22.95 10.43 -5.25
N ILE A 50 21.84 10.15 -5.94
CA ILE A 50 20.82 11.17 -6.26
C ILE A 50 20.04 11.49 -4.99
N GLU A 51 20.20 12.71 -4.48
CA GLU A 51 19.39 13.21 -3.37
C GLU A 51 17.99 13.57 -3.86
N LEU A 52 16.95 12.95 -3.28
CA LEU A 52 15.58 13.33 -3.55
C LEU A 52 15.18 14.53 -2.67
N PRO A 53 14.53 15.57 -3.24
CA PRO A 53 13.98 16.67 -2.46
C PRO A 53 13.00 16.15 -1.39
N ARG A 54 13.06 16.71 -0.17
CA ARG A 54 12.14 16.34 0.91
C ARG A 54 10.73 16.87 0.69
N ASP A 55 10.59 18.01 0.02
CA ASP A 55 9.29 18.60 -0.26
C ASP A 55 8.75 18.16 -1.62
N MET A 56 7.49 17.69 -1.62
CA MET A 56 6.75 17.36 -2.81
C MET A 56 6.60 18.53 -3.80
N LEU A 57 6.58 19.78 -3.34
CA LEU A 57 6.52 20.94 -4.25
C LEU A 57 7.77 21.05 -5.12
N ASP A 58 8.93 20.77 -4.56
CA ASP A 58 10.20 20.86 -5.28
C ASP A 58 10.31 19.73 -6.32
N ILE A 59 9.85 18.53 -5.96
CA ILE A 59 9.74 17.39 -6.90
C ILE A 59 8.81 17.75 -8.08
N GLU A 60 7.62 18.28 -7.81
CA GLU A 60 6.67 18.65 -8.86
C GLU A 60 7.21 19.77 -9.77
N LYS A 61 7.92 20.75 -9.19
CA LYS A 61 8.57 21.83 -9.94
C LYS A 61 9.67 21.30 -10.85
N ASP A 62 10.50 20.39 -10.37
CA ASP A 62 11.59 19.81 -11.17
C ASP A 62 11.05 18.84 -12.24
N LEU A 63 9.99 18.09 -11.96
CA LEU A 63 9.29 17.31 -12.97
C LEU A 63 8.75 18.22 -14.10
N GLN A 64 8.12 19.35 -13.75
CA GLN A 64 7.60 20.31 -14.73
C GLN A 64 8.71 20.96 -15.56
N LYS A 65 9.82 21.36 -14.94
CA LYS A 65 11.00 21.89 -15.66
C LYS A 65 11.54 20.86 -16.66
N ASN A 66 11.54 19.58 -16.28
CA ASN A 66 11.96 18.47 -17.13
C ASN A 66 10.85 17.99 -18.11
N GLY A 67 9.73 18.71 -18.23
CA GLY A 67 8.64 18.40 -19.16
C GLY A 67 7.77 17.20 -18.77
N MET A 68 7.95 16.63 -17.58
CA MET A 68 7.13 15.54 -17.05
C MET A 68 5.91 16.12 -16.33
N LYS A 69 4.72 15.59 -16.63
CA LYS A 69 3.49 16.01 -15.93
C LYS A 69 3.49 15.38 -14.53
N PRO A 70 3.48 16.17 -13.44
CA PRO A 70 3.43 15.60 -12.11
C PRO A 70 2.09 14.89 -11.89
N ALA A 71 2.15 13.68 -11.32
CA ALA A 71 0.95 12.88 -11.05
C ALA A 71 0.02 13.52 -9.99
N THR A 72 0.56 14.42 -9.17
CA THR A 72 -0.15 15.14 -8.11
C THR A 72 0.06 16.65 -8.30
N ASN A 73 -0.90 17.47 -7.86
CA ASN A 73 -0.74 18.92 -7.76
C ASN A 73 -0.80 19.32 -6.29
N THR A 74 0.34 19.17 -5.61
CA THR A 74 0.50 19.45 -4.17
C THR A 74 0.30 20.92 -3.87
N ALA A 75 0.68 21.82 -4.78
CA ALA A 75 0.46 23.26 -4.65
C ALA A 75 -1.02 23.61 -4.48
N LYS A 76 -1.88 23.08 -5.36
CA LYS A 76 -3.33 23.27 -5.31
C LYS A 76 -3.92 22.67 -4.03
N ARG A 77 -3.44 21.50 -3.60
CA ARG A 77 -3.88 20.87 -2.34
C ARG A 77 -3.53 21.72 -1.11
N ARG A 78 -2.31 22.26 -1.03
CA ARG A 78 -1.87 23.14 0.07
C ARG A 78 -2.65 24.45 0.08
N ALA A 79 -2.84 25.07 -1.09
CA ALA A 79 -3.65 26.27 -1.22
C ALA A 79 -5.09 26.04 -0.77
N MET A 80 -5.72 24.92 -1.19
CA MET A 80 -7.07 24.56 -0.73
C MET A 80 -7.14 24.33 0.78
N ALA A 81 -6.15 23.67 1.38
CA ALA A 81 -6.10 23.44 2.83
C ALA A 81 -5.92 24.72 3.65
N GLN A 82 -5.16 25.70 3.12
CA GLN A 82 -5.02 27.02 3.75
C GLN A 82 -6.28 27.86 3.59
N VAL A 83 -6.92 27.85 2.41
CA VAL A 83 -8.11 28.66 2.12
C VAL A 83 -9.37 28.11 2.81
N HIS A 84 -9.54 26.79 2.86
CA HIS A 84 -10.76 26.18 3.42
C HIS A 84 -10.62 25.78 4.90
N GLY A 85 -9.46 26.01 5.51
CA GLY A 85 -9.10 25.37 6.77
C GLY A 85 -9.24 23.85 6.69
N ILE A 86 -9.05 23.15 7.80
CA ILE A 86 -9.33 21.71 7.89
C ILE A 86 -10.86 21.55 7.95
N GLY A 87 -11.55 21.81 6.85
CA GLY A 87 -12.94 21.46 6.66
C GLY A 87 -13.00 19.95 6.51
N LEU A 88 -13.25 19.23 7.61
CA LEU A 88 -13.72 17.85 7.56
C LEU A 88 -14.93 17.84 6.62
N LYS A 89 -14.75 17.38 5.37
CA LYS A 89 -15.89 17.17 4.47
C LYS A 89 -16.94 16.40 5.26
N PRO A 90 -18.19 16.87 5.35
CA PRO A 90 -19.21 16.19 6.14
C PRO A 90 -19.34 14.77 5.59
N LYS A 91 -18.87 13.79 6.38
CA LYS A 91 -19.08 12.37 6.05
C LYS A 91 -20.59 12.20 5.90
N PRO A 92 -21.07 11.58 4.80
CA PRO A 92 -22.50 11.30 4.68
C PRO A 92 -22.90 10.49 5.92
N LYS A 93 -23.82 11.04 6.73
CA LYS A 93 -24.35 10.35 7.90
C LYS A 93 -24.89 9.01 7.42
N LYS A 94 -24.27 7.90 7.85
CA LYS A 94 -24.81 6.56 7.62
C LYS A 94 -26.23 6.59 8.19
N LYS A 95 -27.24 6.40 7.33
CA LYS A 95 -28.61 6.20 7.80
C LYS A 95 -28.58 5.00 8.75
N LYS A 96 -29.19 5.14 9.94
CA LYS A 96 -29.32 4.01 10.86
C LYS A 96 -30.06 2.91 10.11
N HIS A 97 -29.36 1.83 9.78
CA HIS A 97 -29.96 0.71 9.08
C HIS A 97 -30.69 -0.11 10.14
N GLU A 98 -31.90 0.32 10.47
CA GLU A 98 -32.77 -0.44 11.36
C GLU A 98 -33.15 -1.77 10.67
N ILE A 99 -33.16 -2.85 11.44
CA ILE A 99 -33.50 -4.19 10.94
C ILE A 99 -35.00 -4.19 10.68
N THR A 100 -35.38 -3.98 9.41
CA THR A 100 -36.78 -4.07 8.98
C THR A 100 -37.20 -5.52 8.80
N LYS A 101 -38.51 -5.80 8.80
CA LYS A 101 -39.09 -7.15 8.61
C LYS A 101 -38.64 -7.86 7.31
N ARG A 102 -38.07 -7.13 6.33
CA ARG A 102 -37.50 -7.68 5.09
C ARG A 102 -36.02 -8.10 5.21
N THR A 103 -35.36 -7.78 6.31
CA THR A 103 -33.94 -8.09 6.55
C THR A 103 -33.83 -9.56 6.93
N LYS A 104 -33.13 -10.37 6.11
CA LYS A 104 -32.93 -11.78 6.40
C LYS A 104 -31.88 -11.95 7.49
N LEU A 105 -32.30 -12.40 8.68
CA LEU A 105 -31.40 -12.75 9.78
C LEU A 105 -30.96 -14.20 9.65
N THR A 106 -29.67 -14.43 9.45
CA THR A 106 -29.07 -15.77 9.37
C THR A 106 -28.79 -16.37 10.74
N ASN A 107 -28.78 -15.53 11.79
CA ASN A 107 -28.35 -15.90 13.14
C ASN A 107 -29.54 -16.12 14.10
N ALA A 108 -30.68 -16.59 13.58
CA ALA A 108 -31.92 -16.75 14.35
C ALA A 108 -31.81 -17.71 15.54
N HIS A 109 -30.80 -18.59 15.55
CA HIS A 109 -30.53 -19.55 16.61
C HIS A 109 -29.81 -18.94 17.84
N LEU A 110 -29.39 -17.66 17.77
CA LEU A 110 -28.73 -16.95 18.87
C LEU A 110 -29.58 -15.77 19.35
N PRO A 111 -30.58 -16.01 20.21
CA PRO A 111 -31.54 -14.99 20.64
C PRO A 111 -30.89 -13.88 21.49
N GLU A 112 -29.77 -14.17 22.14
CA GLU A 112 -29.03 -13.23 22.99
C GLU A 112 -28.57 -11.96 22.24
N LEU A 113 -28.30 -12.08 20.93
CA LEU A 113 -27.84 -10.97 20.09
C LEU A 113 -28.92 -9.92 19.80
N PHE A 114 -30.19 -10.25 20.06
CA PHE A 114 -31.34 -9.40 19.68
C PHE A 114 -32.13 -8.88 20.89
N GLN A 115 -31.71 -9.17 22.12
CA GLN A 115 -32.43 -8.78 23.35
C GLN A 115 -32.61 -7.25 23.50
N HIS A 116 -31.71 -6.46 22.92
CA HIS A 116 -31.75 -4.99 22.97
C HIS A 116 -32.58 -4.34 21.85
N LEU A 117 -33.18 -5.12 20.94
CA LEU A 117 -33.96 -4.62 19.80
C LEU A 117 -35.48 -4.57 20.06
N ASN A 118 -35.91 -4.57 21.33
CA ASN A 118 -37.32 -4.51 21.71
C ASN A 118 -38.05 -3.33 21.04
N VAL A 119 -38.73 -3.62 19.93
CA VAL A 119 -39.77 -2.78 19.34
C VAL A 119 -41.05 -3.08 20.13
N PRO A 120 -41.68 -2.09 20.78
CA PRO A 120 -42.95 -2.32 21.43
C PRO A 120 -44.01 -2.63 20.37
N GLY A 121 -44.60 -3.82 20.49
CA GLY A 121 -46.02 -4.08 20.29
C GLY A 121 -46.59 -3.95 18.89
N SER A 122 -46.98 -5.13 18.37
CA SER A 122 -48.05 -5.33 17.41
C SER A 122 -49.38 -4.68 17.80
#